data_AF-A0A2V5WCD7-F1
#
_entry.id   AF-A0A2V5WCD7-F1
#
_cell.length_a   1.000
_cell.length_b   1.000
_cell.length_c   1.000
_cell.angle_alpha   90.00
_cell.angle_beta   90.00
_cell.angle_gamma   90.00
#
_symmetry.space_group_name_H-M   'P 1'
#
loop_
_entity.id
_entity.type
_entity.pdbx_description
1 polymer ?
#
loop_
_entity_poly.entity_id
_entity_poly.type
_entity_poly.pdbx_seq_one_letter_code
_entity_poly.pdbx_strand_id
1 'polypeptide(L)' 'EGVLATERYAGQGWGLLQVLEGMKEETTGREAVKSFAESAKMVLRNRVRNSPPARNEARWLPGWLKRIDSYVEG' A
#
# COMPACT_ATOMS: atom_id res chain seq x y z
N GLU A 1 -15.20 2.43 1.35
CA GLU A 1 -14.68 1.52 2.39
C GLU A 1 -14.03 0.32 1.71
N GLY A 2 -12.73 0.09 1.96
CA GLY A 2 -11.88 -0.89 1.28
C GLY A 2 -12.19 -2.33 1.72
N VAL A 3 -13.32 -2.83 1.26
CA VAL A 3 -13.85 -4.18 1.55
C VAL A 3 -14.25 -4.89 0.24
N LEU A 4 -13.85 -4.37 -0.91
CA LEU A 4 -14.29 -4.93 -2.19
C LEU A 4 -13.46 -6.18 -2.52
N ALA A 5 -14.14 -7.26 -2.88
CA ALA A 5 -13.53 -8.54 -3.30
C ALA A 5 -12.51 -8.41 -4.46
N THR A 6 -12.47 -7.25 -5.13
CA THR A 6 -11.45 -6.86 -6.11
C THR A 6 -10.10 -6.49 -5.48
N GLU A 7 -9.97 -6.52 -4.15
CA GLU A 7 -8.75 -6.21 -3.43
C GLU A 7 -7.85 -7.42 -3.17
N ARG A 8 -7.97 -8.51 -3.94
CA ARG A 8 -7.15 -9.72 -3.82
C ARG A 8 -6.68 -10.27 -5.18
N TYR A 9 -5.40 -10.60 -5.31
CA TYR A 9 -4.76 -11.31 -6.44
C TYR A 9 -4.09 -12.49 -5.75
N ALA A 10 -4.31 -13.69 -6.28
CA ALA A 10 -3.69 -14.90 -5.75
C ALA A 10 -3.86 -15.09 -4.22
N GLY A 11 -4.98 -14.64 -3.65
CA GLY A 11 -5.26 -14.73 -2.20
C GLY A 11 -4.56 -13.67 -1.33
N GLN A 12 -3.68 -12.83 -1.90
CA GLN A 12 -3.05 -11.71 -1.19
C GLN A 12 -3.87 -10.44 -1.37
N GLY A 13 -4.26 -9.83 -0.25
CA GLY A 13 -4.94 -8.55 -0.24
C GLY A 13 -4.01 -7.37 -0.56
N TRP A 14 -4.56 -6.23 -0.97
CA TRP A 14 -3.83 -4.95 -1.04
C TRP A 14 -4.64 -3.77 -0.50
N GLY A 15 -5.59 -4.08 0.38
CA GLY A 15 -6.41 -3.09 1.05
C GLY A 15 -5.72 -2.54 2.29
N LEU A 16 -6.46 -1.73 3.03
CA LEU A 16 -6.02 -1.12 4.29
C LEU A 16 -5.55 -2.16 5.31
N LEU A 17 -6.19 -3.34 5.36
CA LEU A 17 -5.80 -4.41 6.28
C LEU A 17 -4.33 -4.81 6.14
N GLN A 18 -3.84 -5.02 4.91
CA GLN A 18 -2.43 -5.40 4.69
C GLN A 18 -1.46 -4.28 5.03
N VAL A 19 -1.91 -3.03 4.90
CA VAL A 19 -1.11 -1.87 5.33
C VAL A 19 -0.98 -1.88 6.85
N LEU A 20 -2.08 -2.10 7.57
CA LEU A 20 -2.08 -2.17 9.03
C LEU A 20 -1.28 -3.38 9.55
N GLU A 21 -1.37 -4.54 8.91
CA GLU A 21 -0.57 -5.74 9.25
C GLU A 21 0.94 -5.50 9.10
N GLY A 22 1.36 -4.62 8.17
CA GLY A 22 2.77 -4.27 7.98
C GLY A 22 3.27 -3.09 8.83
N MET A 23 2.40 -2.48 9.64
CA MET A 23 2.81 -1.42 10.57
C MET A 23 3.47 -1.99 11.81
N LYS A 24 4.42 -1.24 12.39
CA LYS A 24 5.03 -1.60 13.67
C LYS A 24 4.09 -1.21 14.82
N GLU A 25 3.78 -2.17 15.69
CA GLU A 25 2.82 -2.04 16.81
C GLU A 25 3.17 -0.90 17.79
N GLU A 26 4.45 -0.52 17.90
CA GLU A 26 4.91 0.46 18.91
C GLU A 26 5.04 1.91 18.40
N THR A 27 4.59 2.20 17.18
CA THR A 27 4.75 3.55 16.61
C THR A 27 3.61 4.49 17.02
N THR A 28 3.95 5.67 17.56
CA THR A 28 2.97 6.72 17.93
C THR A 28 3.20 8.01 17.14
N GLY A 29 2.13 8.79 16.96
CA GLY A 29 2.20 10.09 16.29
C GLY A 29 2.82 10.03 14.89
N ARG A 30 3.86 10.84 14.66
CA ARG A 30 4.51 10.98 13.34
C ARG A 30 5.23 9.71 12.87
N GLU A 31 5.66 8.85 13.79
CA GLU A 31 6.26 7.55 13.45
C GLU A 31 5.21 6.54 12.97
N ALA A 32 3.97 6.61 13.47
CA ALA A 32 2.88 5.78 12.97
C ALA A 32 2.54 6.13 11.52
N VAL A 33 2.57 7.43 11.17
CA VAL A 33 2.36 7.91 9.79
C VAL A 33 3.47 7.43 8.85
N LYS A 34 4.74 7.45 9.29
CA LYS A 34 5.85 6.86 8.54
C LYS A 34 5.69 5.35 8.35
N SER A 35 5.34 4.64 9.42
CA SER A 35 5.13 3.19 9.36
C SER A 35 3.98 2.82 8.42
N PHE A 36 2.90 3.60 8.44
CA PHE A 36 1.77 3.46 7.52
C PHE A 36 2.23 3.68 6.08
N ALA A 37 2.98 4.76 5.82
CA ALA A 37 3.48 5.09 4.50
C ALA A 37 4.39 3.97 3.94
N GLU A 38 5.36 3.49 4.72
CA GLU A 38 6.25 2.40 4.27
C GLU A 38 5.50 1.10 4.02
N SER A 39 4.55 0.75 4.88
CA SER A 39 3.70 -0.43 4.68
C SER A 39 2.84 -0.30 3.42
N ALA A 40 2.22 0.87 3.20
CA ALA A 40 1.43 1.15 2.00
C ALA A 40 2.25 1.05 0.71
N LYS A 41 3.50 1.53 0.72
CA LYS A 41 4.42 1.39 -0.41
C LYS A 41 4.73 -0.08 -0.71
N MET A 42 4.97 -0.91 0.32
CA MET A 42 5.17 -2.35 0.14
C MET A 42 3.94 -3.02 -0.48
N VAL A 43 2.75 -2.74 0.04
CA VAL A 43 1.50 -3.31 -0.46
C VAL A 43 1.28 -2.96 -1.93
N LEU A 44 1.51 -1.70 -2.34
CA LEU A 44 1.39 -1.30 -3.73
C LEU A 44 2.42 -1.96 -4.65
N ARG A 45 3.67 -2.11 -4.21
CA ARG A 45 4.70 -2.84 -4.97
C ARG A 45 4.30 -4.31 -5.16
N ASN A 46 3.82 -4.96 -4.10
CA ASN A 46 3.35 -6.35 -4.17
C ASN A 46 2.12 -6.48 -5.09
N ARG A 47 1.17 -5.54 -5.01
CA ARG A 47 0.02 -5.47 -5.92
C ARG A 47 0.44 -5.40 -7.38
N VAL A 48 1.36 -4.49 -7.72
CA VAL A 48 1.85 -4.32 -9.09
C VAL A 48 2.58 -5.56 -9.58
N ARG A 49 3.39 -6.20 -8.72
CA ARG A 49 4.08 -7.46 -9.04
C ARG A 49 3.10 -8.60 -9.31
N ASN A 50 2.02 -8.68 -8.54
CA ASN A 50 1.02 -9.73 -8.66
C ASN A 50 -0.09 -9.42 -9.69
N SER A 51 -0.13 -8.19 -10.21
CA SER A 51 -1.14 -7.75 -11.18
C SER A 51 -0.91 -8.42 -12.54
N PRO A 52 -1.97 -8.85 -13.24
CA PRO A 52 -1.87 -9.33 -14.62
C PRO A 52 -1.18 -8.28 -15.52
N PRO A 53 -0.24 -8.69 -16.39
CA PRO A 53 0.44 -7.77 -17.31
C PRO A 53 -0.51 -6.94 -18.18
N ALA A 54 -1.67 -7.51 -18.53
CA ALA A 54 -2.73 -6.84 -19.30
C ALA A 54 -3.27 -5.55 -18.64
N ARG A 55 -3.22 -5.44 -17.30
CA ARG A 55 -3.62 -4.20 -16.60
C ARG A 55 -2.54 -3.13 -16.64
N ASN A 56 -1.26 -3.53 -16.74
CA ASN A 56 -0.11 -2.64 -16.76
C ASN A 56 -0.18 -1.58 -15.64
N GLU A 57 -0.42 -2.03 -14.40
CA GLU A 57 -0.54 -1.18 -13.21
C GLU A 57 0.80 -0.51 -12.84
N ALA A 58 1.94 -1.05 -13.32
CA ALA A 58 3.28 -0.52 -13.10
C ALA A 58 3.42 0.95 -13.52
N ARG A 59 2.66 1.40 -14.52
CA ARG A 59 2.65 2.80 -14.96
C ARG A 59 2.20 3.79 -13.88
N TRP A 60 1.35 3.33 -12.94
CA TRP A 60 0.76 4.17 -11.89
C TRP A 60 1.56 4.14 -10.59
N LEU A 61 2.41 3.12 -10.41
CA LEU A 61 3.18 2.92 -9.19
C LEU A 61 3.99 4.17 -8.78
N PRO A 62 4.74 4.84 -9.69
CA PRO A 62 5.49 6.04 -9.30
C PRO A 62 4.59 7.16 -8.74
N GLY A 63 3.41 7.35 -9.34
CA GLY A 63 2.45 8.37 -8.91
C GLY A 63 1.80 8.04 -7.55
N TRP A 64 1.53 6.76 -7.30
CA TRP A 64 1.00 6.33 -6.00
C TRP A 64 2.04 6.45 -4.89
N LEU A 65 3.31 6.09 -5.15
CA LEU A 65 4.39 6.27 -4.17
C LEU A 65 4.55 7.74 -3.80
N LYS A 66 4.54 8.64 -4.78
CA LYS A 66 4.64 10.10 -4.54
C LYS A 66 3.48 10.65 -3.69
N ARG A 67 2.26 10.12 -3.86
CA ARG A 67 1.12 10.47 -3.00
C ARG A 67 1.33 10.01 -1.57
N ILE A 68 1.87 8.82 -1.36
CA ILE A 68 2.17 8.31 -0.02
C ILE A 68 3.26 9.15 0.66
N ASP A 69 4.29 9.54 -0.08
CA ASP A 69 5.37 10.39 0.45
C ASP A 69 4.85 11.72 1.01
N SER A 70 3.84 12.33 0.36
CA SER A 70 3.23 13.57 0.86
C SER A 70 2.55 13.43 2.24
N TYR A 71 2.19 12.23 2.67
CA TYR A 71 1.63 12.01 4.01
C TYR A 71 2.68 12.07 5.12
N VAL A 72 3.95 11.89 4.78
CA VAL A 72 5.07 11.91 5.73
C VAL A 72 5.71 13.30 5.81
N GLU A 73 5.66 14.06 4.72
CA GLU A 73 6.20 15.42 4.61
C GLU A 73 5.35 16.47 5.32
N GLY A 74 4.04 16.24 5.46
CA GLY A 74 3.08 17.15 6.12
C GLY A 74 3.19 17.22 7.63
#